data_AF-A0A6I3M892-F1
#
_entry.id   AF-A0A6I3M892-F1
#
_cell.length_a   1.000
_cell.length_b   1.000
_cell.length_c   1.000
_cell.angle_alpha   90.00
_cell.angle_beta   90.00
_cell.angle_gamma   90.00
#
_symmetry.space_group_name_H-M   'P 1'
#
loop_
_entity.id
_entity.type
_entity.pdbx_description
1 polymer ?
#
loop_
_entity_poly.entity_id
_entity_poly.type
_entity_poly.pdbx_seq_one_letter_code
_entity_poly.pdbx_strand_id
1 'polypeptide(L)'
;MTSISGFWSYVHADDNADSGRIAQLARDVRAQFEMLTGETVELFLDRDQLGWGDDWKPEIDASLATVAFFVPVITPRYFQSKECRRELNFFARRAERLGVKELVLPLLWVNFPGLHVEDPDDDLIALVRRFQWSDWTELKFAELGSGEYRRAVAQLAERLVQANAAAEASAAALDLDRVADEEQDDSSLGSLDKLGAMETSLPRMTDILAEVGSAIEDIGRAMQEATTDIKSNRNPQAEVANRLRVARALAESLAQPAEQVRGLGGDFASSLNEVDEGVRVIIERAPAEVAANPESLQQFEGFFDAIRGMVEQAEVGMAAVASMIEQIEPIEKMSRDLRKPLRTLREGLTLFVDGLTVMRGWIKLIDEVEPALRQQAVEA
;
A
#
# COMPACT_ATOMS: atom_id res chain seq x y z
N MET A 1 -11.34 -0.58 25.59
CA MET A 1 -11.13 -1.93 25.06
C MET A 1 -10.47 -1.73 23.72
N THR A 2 -9.23 -2.19 23.57
CA THR A 2 -8.52 -2.21 22.28
C THR A 2 -9.27 -3.16 21.36
N SER A 3 -9.81 -2.66 20.24
CA SER A 3 -10.42 -3.50 19.22
C SER A 3 -9.36 -3.94 18.22
N ILE A 4 -9.29 -5.23 17.97
CA ILE A 4 -8.34 -5.84 17.05
C ILE A 4 -8.99 -5.87 15.66
N SER A 5 -8.32 -5.34 14.62
CA SER A 5 -8.87 -5.25 13.26
C SER A 5 -8.22 -6.28 12.33
N GLY A 6 -9.00 -7.24 11.85
CA GLY A 6 -8.58 -8.30 10.93
C GLY A 6 -9.22 -8.15 9.55
N PHE A 7 -8.55 -8.65 8.52
CA PHE A 7 -8.96 -8.46 7.13
C PHE A 7 -9.14 -9.79 6.43
N TRP A 8 -10.26 -9.93 5.72
CA TRP A 8 -10.59 -11.14 4.98
C TRP A 8 -10.87 -10.78 3.52
N SER A 9 -9.85 -10.94 2.66
CA SER A 9 -9.89 -10.54 1.26
C SER A 9 -10.26 -11.73 0.38
N TYR A 10 -11.37 -11.63 -0.36
CA TYR A 10 -11.86 -12.70 -1.22
C TYR A 10 -12.67 -12.15 -2.39
N VAL A 11 -12.86 -12.97 -3.43
CA VAL A 11 -13.67 -12.57 -4.58
C VAL A 11 -15.14 -12.93 -4.34
N HIS A 12 -16.02 -11.94 -4.36
CA HIS A 12 -17.47 -12.12 -4.20
C HIS A 12 -18.07 -13.15 -5.16
N ALA A 13 -17.63 -13.15 -6.42
CA ALA A 13 -18.08 -14.12 -7.41
C ALA A 13 -17.69 -15.57 -7.07
N ASP A 14 -16.63 -15.77 -6.26
CA ASP A 14 -16.22 -17.09 -5.79
C ASP A 14 -17.00 -17.51 -4.54
N ASP A 15 -17.27 -16.58 -3.61
CA ASP A 15 -18.12 -16.86 -2.45
C ASP A 15 -19.56 -17.18 -2.88
N ASN A 16 -20.11 -16.43 -3.85
CA ASN A 16 -21.40 -16.74 -4.45
C ASN A 16 -21.42 -18.11 -5.14
N ALA A 17 -20.33 -18.47 -5.83
CA ALA A 17 -20.21 -19.78 -6.47
C ALA A 17 -20.10 -20.92 -5.44
N ASP A 18 -19.58 -20.63 -4.25
CA ASP A 18 -19.45 -21.57 -3.13
C ASP A 18 -20.53 -21.35 -2.05
N SER A 19 -21.70 -20.81 -2.43
CA SER A 19 -22.87 -20.66 -1.54
C SER A 19 -22.60 -19.91 -0.23
N GLY A 20 -21.74 -18.89 -0.24
CA GLY A 20 -21.43 -18.07 0.92
C GLY A 20 -20.45 -18.69 1.91
N ARG A 21 -19.77 -19.78 1.54
CA ARG A 21 -18.89 -20.52 2.45
C ARG A 21 -17.61 -19.79 2.82
N ILE A 22 -17.10 -18.91 1.97
CA ILE A 22 -15.90 -18.13 2.27
C ILE A 22 -16.23 -17.11 3.37
N ALA A 23 -17.33 -16.37 3.19
CA ALA A 23 -17.80 -15.43 4.20
C ALA A 23 -18.20 -16.13 5.51
N GLN A 24 -18.78 -17.34 5.42
CA GLN A 24 -19.10 -18.13 6.60
C GLN A 24 -17.85 -18.56 7.37
N LEU A 25 -16.82 -19.05 6.68
CA LEU A 25 -15.56 -19.43 7.31
C LEU A 25 -14.95 -18.26 8.08
N ALA A 26 -14.96 -17.06 7.49
CA ALA A 26 -14.45 -15.87 8.14
C ALA A 26 -15.17 -15.57 9.47
N ARG A 27 -16.52 -15.67 9.48
CA ARG A 27 -17.31 -15.52 10.71
C ARG A 27 -16.99 -16.58 11.75
N ASP A 28 -16.79 -17.82 11.32
CA ASP A 28 -16.47 -18.93 12.23
C ASP A 28 -15.07 -18.75 12.84
N VAL A 29 -14.08 -18.32 12.05
CA VAL A 29 -12.72 -18.00 12.51
C VAL A 29 -12.74 -16.83 13.49
N ARG A 30 -13.50 -15.77 13.19
CA ARG A 30 -13.68 -14.65 14.12
C ARG A 30 -14.22 -15.13 15.46
N ALA A 31 -15.34 -15.86 15.47
CA ALA A 31 -15.95 -16.34 16.70
C ALA A 31 -14.99 -17.24 17.50
N GLN A 32 -14.21 -18.08 16.81
CA GLN A 32 -13.20 -18.93 17.43
C GLN A 32 -12.02 -18.12 17.98
N PHE A 33 -11.56 -17.08 17.29
CA PHE A 33 -10.52 -16.17 17.77
C PHE A 33 -10.99 -15.46 19.04
N GLU A 34 -12.18 -14.84 19.03
CA GLU A 34 -12.76 -14.17 20.19
C GLU A 34 -12.91 -15.13 21.38
N MET A 35 -13.22 -16.41 21.13
CA MET A 35 -13.27 -17.45 22.17
C MET A 35 -11.89 -17.80 22.74
N LEU A 36 -10.82 -17.74 21.94
CA LEU A 36 -9.46 -18.06 22.37
C LEU A 36 -8.80 -16.91 23.15
N THR A 37 -9.03 -15.66 22.74
CA THR A 37 -8.38 -14.48 23.33
C THR A 37 -9.23 -13.76 24.37
N GLY A 38 -10.57 -13.88 24.29
CA GLY A 38 -11.49 -13.07 25.08
C GLY A 38 -11.62 -11.62 24.58
N GLU A 39 -11.01 -11.30 23.44
CA GLU A 39 -10.98 -9.96 22.85
C GLU A 39 -11.90 -9.91 21.63
N THR A 40 -12.54 -8.75 21.40
CA THR A 40 -13.40 -8.54 20.23
C THR A 40 -12.57 -8.21 19.00
N VAL A 41 -12.82 -8.94 17.91
CA VAL A 41 -12.17 -8.69 16.62
C VAL A 41 -13.18 -8.12 15.64
N GLU A 42 -12.84 -6.99 15.04
CA GLU A 42 -13.54 -6.49 13.87
C GLU A 42 -12.93 -7.12 12.62
N LEU A 43 -13.65 -8.09 12.03
CA LEU A 43 -13.24 -8.75 10.80
C LEU A 43 -13.94 -8.10 9.61
N PHE A 44 -13.16 -7.41 8.80
CA PHE A 44 -13.64 -6.78 7.58
C PHE A 44 -13.73 -7.82 6.47
N LEU A 45 -14.95 -8.09 6.03
CA LEU A 45 -15.29 -8.95 4.90
C LEU A 45 -15.50 -8.04 3.70
N ASP A 46 -14.79 -8.30 2.60
CA ASP A 46 -14.78 -7.47 1.40
C ASP A 46 -16.17 -6.95 0.99
N ARG A 47 -16.23 -5.70 0.51
CA ARG A 47 -17.45 -5.00 0.10
C ARG A 47 -17.15 -4.09 -1.09
N ASP A 48 -17.86 -4.34 -2.20
CA ASP A 48 -17.86 -3.63 -3.49
C ASP A 48 -18.14 -2.09 -3.45
N GLN A 49 -17.74 -1.33 -2.42
CA GLN A 49 -18.03 0.12 -2.35
C GLN A 49 -16.92 1.04 -1.84
N LEU A 50 -15.79 0.54 -1.35
CA LEU A 50 -14.75 1.44 -0.82
C LEU A 50 -13.39 0.97 -1.34
N GLY A 51 -12.71 1.85 -2.08
CA GLY A 51 -11.32 1.69 -2.47
C GLY A 51 -10.45 1.90 -1.24
N TRP A 52 -10.39 0.91 -0.34
CA TRP A 52 -9.87 1.08 1.02
C TRP A 52 -8.36 1.36 1.14
N GLY A 53 -7.61 1.39 0.03
CA GLY A 53 -6.30 2.05 0.02
C GLY A 53 -6.39 3.54 0.40
N ASP A 54 -7.59 4.13 0.29
CA ASP A 54 -7.90 5.51 0.67
C ASP A 54 -8.61 5.67 2.02
N ASP A 55 -9.48 4.74 2.44
CA ASP A 55 -10.32 4.91 3.64
C ASP A 55 -9.76 4.31 4.94
N TRP A 56 -8.73 3.46 4.89
CA TRP A 56 -8.10 2.94 6.13
C TRP A 56 -7.02 3.86 6.72
N LYS A 57 -6.71 4.96 6.02
CA LYS A 57 -5.75 5.99 6.43
C LYS A 57 -5.97 6.50 7.88
N PRO A 58 -7.21 6.61 8.43
CA PRO A 58 -7.41 7.10 9.79
C PRO A 58 -7.19 6.09 10.94
N GLU A 59 -7.25 4.78 10.72
CA GLU A 59 -7.00 3.81 11.83
C GLU A 59 -5.54 3.37 11.88
N ILE A 60 -4.75 3.73 10.86
CA ILE A 60 -3.34 3.36 10.70
C ILE A 60 -2.39 4.20 11.57
N ASP A 61 -2.64 5.51 11.77
CA ASP A 61 -1.75 6.35 12.59
C ASP A 61 -2.01 6.24 14.11
N ALA A 62 -3.16 5.69 14.54
CA ALA A 62 -3.58 5.78 15.94
C ALA A 62 -2.96 4.72 16.87
N SER A 63 -2.35 3.66 16.34
CA SER A 63 -1.47 2.81 17.14
C SER A 63 -0.68 1.88 16.22
N LEU A 64 0.62 1.77 16.44
CA LEU A 64 1.47 0.73 15.84
C LEU A 64 1.00 -0.71 16.20
N ALA A 65 -0.03 -0.86 17.04
CA ALA A 65 -0.52 -2.10 17.64
C ALA A 65 -1.92 -2.57 17.16
N THR A 66 -2.55 -1.94 16.18
CA THR A 66 -3.97 -2.23 15.81
C THR A 66 -4.20 -2.92 14.45
N VAL A 67 -3.20 -3.58 13.87
CA VAL A 67 -3.41 -4.47 12.70
C VAL A 67 -3.29 -5.92 13.15
N ALA A 68 -4.40 -6.66 13.09
CA ALA A 68 -4.47 -8.02 13.63
C ALA A 68 -3.86 -9.07 12.70
N PHE A 69 -4.28 -9.09 11.44
CA PHE A 69 -3.89 -10.08 10.42
C PHE A 69 -4.65 -9.83 9.11
N PHE A 70 -4.09 -10.30 8.00
CA PHE A 70 -4.66 -10.27 6.66
C PHE A 70 -4.77 -11.68 6.09
N VAL A 71 -5.98 -12.08 5.71
CA VAL A 71 -6.29 -13.43 5.22
C VAL A 71 -6.79 -13.34 3.76
N PRO A 72 -5.91 -13.49 2.76
CA PRO A 72 -6.32 -13.54 1.36
C PRO A 72 -6.78 -14.96 1.00
N VAL A 73 -8.00 -15.06 0.48
CA VAL A 73 -8.61 -16.32 0.03
C VAL A 73 -8.29 -16.54 -1.45
N ILE A 74 -7.32 -17.42 -1.68
CA ILE A 74 -6.65 -17.62 -2.94
C ILE A 74 -7.47 -18.50 -3.88
N THR A 75 -7.86 -17.90 -5.01
CA THR A 75 -8.49 -18.54 -6.16
C THR A 75 -7.87 -18.01 -7.46
N PRO A 76 -8.13 -18.63 -8.63
CA PRO A 76 -7.73 -18.05 -9.91
C PRO A 76 -8.30 -16.65 -10.17
N ARG A 77 -9.54 -16.37 -9.72
CA ARG A 77 -10.15 -15.04 -9.91
C ARG A 77 -9.56 -13.99 -8.98
N TYR A 78 -9.02 -14.39 -7.82
CA TYR A 78 -8.33 -13.49 -6.90
C TYR A 78 -7.23 -12.70 -7.62
N PHE A 79 -6.38 -13.40 -8.38
CA PHE A 79 -5.31 -12.77 -9.17
C PHE A 79 -5.81 -12.04 -10.42
N GLN A 80 -7.09 -12.10 -10.76
CA GLN A 80 -7.66 -11.29 -11.85
C GLN A 80 -8.32 -10.01 -11.32
N SER A 81 -8.63 -9.96 -10.02
CA SER A 81 -9.22 -8.81 -9.35
C SER A 81 -8.16 -7.75 -9.04
N LYS A 82 -8.31 -6.55 -9.60
CA LYS A 82 -7.39 -5.43 -9.34
C LYS A 82 -7.34 -5.06 -7.86
N GLU A 83 -8.49 -5.03 -7.19
CA GLU A 83 -8.60 -4.64 -5.79
C GLU A 83 -7.91 -5.65 -4.87
N CYS A 84 -8.22 -6.94 -5.03
CA CYS A 84 -7.56 -8.01 -4.26
C CYS A 84 -6.04 -8.01 -4.44
N ARG A 85 -5.57 -7.73 -5.67
CA ARG A 85 -4.14 -7.59 -5.96
C ARG A 85 -3.51 -6.39 -5.24
N ARG A 86 -4.20 -5.25 -5.21
CA ARG A 86 -3.74 -4.03 -4.51
C ARG A 86 -3.62 -4.28 -3.01
N GLU A 87 -4.65 -4.87 -2.40
CA GLU A 87 -4.67 -5.22 -0.98
C GLU A 87 -3.54 -6.17 -0.60
N LEU A 88 -3.39 -7.28 -1.33
CA LEU A 88 -2.32 -8.25 -1.08
C LEU A 88 -0.93 -7.59 -1.14
N ASN A 89 -0.67 -6.73 -2.13
CA ASN A 89 0.60 -6.02 -2.23
C ASN A 89 0.83 -5.07 -1.03
N PHE A 90 -0.20 -4.34 -0.61
CA PHE A 90 -0.14 -3.43 0.53
C PHE A 90 0.20 -4.18 1.83
N PHE A 91 -0.56 -5.21 2.17
CA PHE A 91 -0.37 -5.99 3.41
C PHE A 91 0.95 -6.74 3.43
N ALA A 92 1.35 -7.31 2.29
CA ALA A 92 2.62 -8.00 2.19
C ALA A 92 3.83 -7.09 2.43
N ARG A 93 3.85 -5.89 1.82
CA ARG A 93 4.92 -4.91 2.04
C ARG A 93 4.97 -4.43 3.48
N ARG A 94 3.82 -4.37 4.16
CA ARG A 94 3.74 -4.02 5.57
C ARG A 94 4.29 -5.13 6.46
N ALA A 95 3.88 -6.37 6.23
CA ALA A 95 4.38 -7.55 6.94
C ALA A 95 5.90 -7.72 6.76
N GLU A 96 6.42 -7.48 5.56
CA GLU A 96 7.87 -7.50 5.29
C GLU A 96 8.61 -6.38 6.07
N ARG A 97 8.07 -5.15 6.11
CA ARG A 97 8.66 -4.03 6.88
C ARG A 97 8.68 -4.26 8.38
N LEU A 98 7.64 -4.88 8.93
CA LEU A 98 7.54 -5.20 10.35
C LEU A 98 8.27 -6.50 10.74
N GLY A 99 8.83 -7.23 9.75
CA GLY A 99 9.48 -8.51 9.99
C GLY A 99 8.54 -9.64 10.42
N VAL A 100 7.22 -9.45 10.36
CA VAL A 100 6.20 -10.38 10.85
C VAL A 100 5.38 -10.92 9.70
N LYS A 101 5.97 -11.89 9.01
CA LYS A 101 5.38 -12.49 7.80
C LYS A 101 4.09 -13.24 8.10
N GLU A 102 3.95 -13.70 9.34
CA GLU A 102 2.83 -14.48 9.86
C GLU A 102 1.50 -13.70 9.88
N LEU A 103 1.56 -12.36 9.80
CA LEU A 103 0.37 -11.51 9.69
C LEU A 103 -0.35 -11.66 8.35
N VAL A 104 0.32 -12.15 7.30
CA VAL A 104 -0.31 -12.46 6.02
C VAL A 104 -0.50 -13.97 5.95
N LEU A 105 -1.75 -14.41 5.99
CA LEU A 105 -2.11 -15.82 6.04
C LEU A 105 -2.97 -16.23 4.84
N PRO A 106 -2.36 -16.58 3.70
CA PRO A 106 -3.12 -17.00 2.53
C PRO A 106 -3.89 -18.30 2.76
N LEU A 107 -5.14 -18.36 2.33
CA LEU A 107 -5.95 -19.57 2.33
C LEU A 107 -6.13 -20.06 0.90
N LEU A 108 -5.58 -21.23 0.57
CA LEU A 108 -5.79 -21.82 -0.74
C LEU A 108 -7.18 -22.44 -0.83
N TRP A 109 -8.08 -21.77 -1.57
CA TRP A 109 -9.47 -22.20 -1.71
C TRP A 109 -9.70 -23.03 -2.97
N VAL A 110 -9.01 -22.68 -4.06
CA VAL A 110 -9.02 -23.41 -5.32
C VAL A 110 -7.59 -23.57 -5.79
N ASN A 111 -7.14 -24.82 -5.92
CA ASN A 111 -5.82 -25.12 -6.47
C ASN A 111 -5.78 -24.86 -7.99
N PHE A 112 -4.68 -24.30 -8.50
CA PHE A 112 -4.49 -24.08 -9.93
C PHE A 112 -3.01 -24.18 -10.35
N PRO A 113 -2.71 -24.61 -11.60
CA PRO A 113 -1.33 -24.88 -12.02
C PRO A 113 -0.36 -23.71 -11.88
N GLY A 114 -0.85 -22.49 -12.12
CA GLY A 114 -0.04 -21.26 -12.03
C GLY A 114 0.58 -21.02 -10.65
N LEU A 115 0.01 -21.58 -9.58
CA LEU A 115 0.54 -21.44 -8.21
C LEU A 115 1.80 -22.28 -7.96
N HIS A 116 2.05 -23.29 -8.80
CA HIS A 116 3.14 -24.27 -8.63
C HIS A 116 4.32 -24.07 -9.58
N VAL A 117 4.25 -23.07 -10.45
CA VAL A 117 5.34 -22.73 -11.38
C VAL A 117 6.51 -22.18 -10.56
N GLU A 118 7.74 -22.70 -10.76
CA GLU A 118 8.92 -22.30 -10.01
C GLU A 118 9.20 -20.79 -10.09
N ASP A 119 9.07 -20.21 -11.28
CA ASP A 119 9.24 -18.79 -11.57
C ASP A 119 7.96 -18.23 -12.21
N PRO A 120 6.96 -17.83 -11.40
CA PRO A 120 5.71 -17.30 -11.92
C PRO A 120 5.94 -15.87 -12.45
N ASP A 121 5.42 -15.57 -13.65
CA ASP A 121 5.45 -14.22 -14.24
C ASP A 121 4.74 -13.15 -13.36
N ASP A 122 3.92 -13.61 -12.42
CA ASP A 122 3.12 -12.79 -11.52
C ASP A 122 3.77 -12.69 -10.14
N ASP A 123 4.29 -11.49 -9.83
CA ASP A 123 4.96 -11.18 -8.57
C ASP A 123 4.08 -11.48 -7.33
N LEU A 124 2.75 -11.41 -7.44
CA LEU A 124 1.84 -11.70 -6.32
C LEU A 124 1.69 -13.21 -6.08
N ILE A 125 1.81 -14.03 -7.12
CA ILE A 125 1.88 -15.49 -6.96
C ILE A 125 3.19 -15.85 -6.26
N ALA A 126 4.32 -15.23 -6.67
CA ALA A 126 5.59 -15.39 -5.97
C ALA A 126 5.48 -14.96 -4.49
N LEU A 127 4.76 -13.87 -4.21
CA LEU A 127 4.53 -13.36 -2.87
C LEU A 127 3.75 -14.34 -1.98
N VAL A 128 2.60 -14.85 -2.46
CA VAL A 128 1.79 -15.84 -1.73
C VAL A 128 2.60 -17.10 -1.42
N ARG A 129 3.48 -17.53 -2.32
CA ARG A 129 4.41 -18.65 -2.07
C ARG A 129 5.39 -18.37 -0.94
N ARG A 130 5.85 -17.13 -0.76
CA ARG A 130 6.76 -16.77 0.34
C ARG A 130 6.08 -16.83 1.70
N PHE A 131 4.81 -16.48 1.79
CA PHE A 131 4.07 -16.44 3.06
C PHE A 131 3.58 -17.81 3.56
N GLN A 132 3.62 -18.84 2.71
CA GLN A 132 3.03 -20.16 2.95
C GLN A 132 1.51 -20.10 3.17
N TRP A 133 0.74 -20.87 2.38
CA TRP A 133 -0.72 -20.89 2.51
C TRP A 133 -1.22 -22.03 3.42
N SER A 134 -2.42 -21.84 3.98
CA SER A 134 -3.22 -22.93 4.53
C SER A 134 -4.06 -23.55 3.42
N ASP A 135 -3.98 -24.86 3.24
CA ASP A 135 -4.78 -25.56 2.23
C ASP A 135 -6.22 -25.79 2.74
N TRP A 136 -7.20 -25.20 2.06
CA TRP A 136 -8.63 -25.33 2.32
C TRP A 136 -9.38 -26.00 1.16
N THR A 137 -8.66 -26.56 0.19
CA THR A 137 -9.24 -27.08 -1.06
C THR A 137 -10.18 -28.27 -0.82
N GLU A 138 -9.90 -29.11 0.17
CA GLU A 138 -10.76 -30.22 0.59
C GLU A 138 -11.65 -29.85 1.80
N LEU A 139 -11.10 -29.09 2.75
CA LEU A 139 -11.79 -28.70 3.99
C LEU A 139 -13.06 -27.87 3.75
N LYS A 140 -13.11 -27.12 2.64
CA LYS A 140 -14.31 -26.38 2.24
C LYS A 140 -15.52 -27.27 1.97
N PHE A 141 -15.35 -28.57 1.73
CA PHE A 141 -16.46 -29.50 1.50
C PHE A 141 -17.00 -30.13 2.78
N ALA A 142 -16.24 -30.09 3.89
CA ALA A 142 -16.66 -30.66 5.17
C ALA A 142 -17.95 -29.99 5.68
N GLU A 143 -18.83 -30.71 6.36
CA GLU A 143 -20.03 -30.10 6.95
C GLU A 143 -19.63 -29.12 8.07
N LEU A 144 -20.30 -27.96 8.18
CA LEU A 144 -19.98 -26.93 9.20
C LEU A 144 -20.01 -27.47 10.63
N GLY A 145 -20.91 -28.44 10.91
CA GLY A 145 -21.01 -29.10 12.21
C GLY A 145 -20.06 -30.29 12.40
N SER A 146 -19.24 -30.63 11.41
CA SER A 146 -18.33 -31.78 11.50
C SER A 146 -17.16 -31.49 12.45
N GLY A 147 -16.63 -32.55 13.05
CA GLY A 147 -15.41 -32.43 13.86
C GLY A 147 -14.17 -32.06 13.03
N GLU A 148 -14.16 -32.38 11.74
CA GLU A 148 -13.09 -32.00 10.81
C GLU A 148 -13.08 -30.49 10.58
N TYR A 149 -14.21 -29.92 10.15
CA TYR A 149 -14.35 -28.47 9.92
C TYR A 149 -14.03 -27.67 11.18
N ARG A 150 -14.63 -28.03 12.33
CA ARG A 150 -14.37 -27.31 13.60
C ARG A 150 -12.91 -27.34 14.02
N ARG A 151 -12.20 -28.46 13.81
CA ARG A 151 -10.76 -28.53 14.11
C ARG A 151 -9.94 -27.64 13.17
N ALA A 152 -10.29 -27.60 11.88
CA ALA A 152 -9.62 -26.74 10.91
C ALA A 152 -9.83 -25.24 11.24
N VAL A 153 -11.05 -24.84 11.60
CA VAL A 153 -11.35 -23.47 12.08
C VAL A 153 -10.55 -23.15 13.35
N ALA A 154 -10.50 -24.07 14.32
CA ALA A 154 -9.72 -23.90 15.53
C ALA A 154 -8.23 -23.70 15.25
N GLN A 155 -7.63 -24.53 14.40
CA GLN A 155 -6.23 -24.41 14.00
C GLN A 155 -5.94 -23.10 13.27
N LEU A 156 -6.86 -22.64 12.43
CA LEU A 156 -6.73 -21.37 11.72
C LEU A 156 -6.76 -20.19 12.70
N ALA A 157 -7.71 -20.18 13.64
CA ALA A 157 -7.79 -19.16 14.67
C ALA A 157 -6.56 -19.18 15.60
N GLU A 158 -6.07 -20.35 16.02
CA GLU A 158 -4.84 -20.47 16.82
C GLU A 158 -3.62 -19.88 16.11
N ARG A 159 -3.47 -20.10 14.80
CA ARG A 159 -2.40 -19.47 14.01
C ARG A 159 -2.52 -17.95 14.00
N LEU A 160 -3.73 -17.40 13.89
CA LEU A 160 -3.94 -15.95 13.91
C LEU A 160 -3.61 -15.36 15.29
N VAL A 161 -3.97 -16.05 16.38
CA VAL A 161 -3.60 -15.64 17.74
C VAL A 161 -2.08 -15.61 17.92
N GLN A 162 -1.38 -16.64 17.44
CA GLN A 162 0.08 -16.71 17.50
C GLN A 162 0.74 -15.61 16.66
N ALA A 163 0.23 -15.36 15.45
CA ALA A 163 0.72 -14.30 14.58
C ALA A 163 0.54 -12.92 15.21
N ASN A 164 -0.63 -12.66 15.81
CA ASN A 164 -0.89 -11.41 16.51
C ASN A 164 0.03 -11.22 17.72
N ALA A 165 0.20 -12.25 18.56
CA ALA A 165 1.10 -12.18 19.70
C ALA A 165 2.57 -11.97 19.29
N ALA A 166 3.01 -12.57 18.17
CA ALA A 166 4.34 -12.34 17.61
C ALA A 166 4.51 -10.92 17.06
N ALA A 167 3.45 -10.37 16.45
CA ALA A 167 3.43 -8.99 15.97
C ALA A 167 3.47 -7.99 17.13
N GLU A 168 2.70 -8.21 18.19
CA GLU A 168 2.76 -7.40 19.40
C GLU A 168 4.13 -7.48 20.07
N ALA A 169 4.74 -8.68 20.15
CA ALA A 169 6.08 -8.84 20.70
C ALA A 169 7.15 -8.15 19.86
N SER A 170 7.06 -8.20 18.53
CA SER A 170 7.96 -7.48 17.62
C SER A 170 7.74 -5.97 17.67
N ALA A 171 6.49 -5.50 17.75
CA ALA A 171 6.15 -4.09 17.92
C ALA A 171 6.65 -3.57 19.28
N ALA A 172 6.45 -4.33 20.34
CA ALA A 172 6.98 -4.02 21.67
C ALA A 172 8.51 -4.09 21.72
N ALA A 173 9.16 -5.00 20.98
CA ALA A 173 10.61 -5.02 20.86
C ALA A 173 11.15 -3.82 20.08
N LEU A 174 10.44 -3.37 19.04
CA LEU A 174 10.74 -2.12 18.32
C LEU A 174 10.51 -0.89 19.22
N ASP A 175 9.49 -0.91 20.09
CA ASP A 175 9.25 0.14 21.08
C ASP A 175 10.27 0.10 22.24
N LEU A 176 10.71 -1.08 22.66
CA LEU A 176 11.74 -1.25 23.68
C LEU A 176 13.14 -0.92 23.13
N ASP A 177 13.42 -1.17 21.85
CA ASP A 177 14.60 -0.63 21.17
C ASP A 177 14.52 0.91 21.09
N ARG A 178 13.34 1.49 20.80
CA ARG A 178 13.15 2.96 20.85
C ARG A 178 13.37 3.56 22.23
N VAL A 179 12.98 2.86 23.31
CA VAL A 179 13.15 3.33 24.70
C VAL A 179 14.56 3.02 25.23
N ALA A 180 15.22 1.97 24.75
CA ALA A 180 16.62 1.67 25.08
C ALA A 180 17.63 2.54 24.29
N ASP A 181 17.27 2.97 23.07
CA ASP A 181 18.07 3.91 22.25
C ASP A 181 18.11 5.33 22.84
N GLU A 182 17.18 5.71 23.72
CA GLU A 182 17.24 7.02 24.41
C GLU A 182 18.37 7.12 25.44
N GLU A 183 18.93 6.00 25.91
CA GLU A 183 20.08 6.02 26.83
C GLU A 183 21.39 5.53 26.20
N GLN A 184 21.40 4.94 24.99
CA GLN A 184 22.61 4.30 24.49
C GLN A 184 22.73 4.00 22.98
N ASP A 185 22.34 4.90 22.07
CA ASP A 185 22.88 4.83 20.70
C ASP A 185 23.21 6.19 20.05
N ASP A 186 24.49 6.36 19.73
CA ASP A 186 25.09 7.51 19.04
C ASP A 186 24.88 7.43 17.50
N SER A 187 23.94 6.58 17.05
CA SER A 187 23.73 6.27 15.62
C SER A 187 22.30 6.44 15.10
N SER A 188 21.29 6.63 15.96
CA SER A 188 19.97 7.13 15.53
C SER A 188 20.01 8.64 15.35
N LEU A 189 19.57 9.15 14.19
CA LEU A 189 19.56 10.58 13.89
C LEU A 189 18.73 11.31 14.96
N GLY A 190 19.35 12.25 15.67
CA GLY A 190 18.67 13.07 16.67
C GLY A 190 17.57 13.91 16.02
N SER A 191 16.67 14.50 16.81
CA SER A 191 15.61 15.35 16.27
C SER A 191 16.15 16.49 15.39
N LEU A 192 17.36 17.01 15.68
CA LEU A 192 18.01 18.02 14.84
C LEU A 192 18.53 17.45 13.51
N ASP A 193 19.03 16.22 13.51
CA ASP A 193 19.50 15.57 12.29
C ASP A 193 18.34 15.24 11.35
N LYS A 194 17.19 14.80 11.90
CA LYS A 194 15.95 14.59 11.15
C LYS A 194 15.42 15.88 10.52
N LEU A 195 15.47 16.98 11.27
CA LEU A 195 15.10 18.30 10.74
C LEU A 195 16.06 18.78 9.65
N GLY A 196 17.37 18.53 9.82
CA GLY A 196 18.38 18.86 8.80
C GLY A 196 18.24 18.02 7.52
N ALA A 197 17.90 16.73 7.65
CA ALA A 197 17.59 15.86 6.52
C ALA A 197 16.35 16.34 5.76
N MET A 198 15.27 16.67 6.47
CA MET A 198 14.06 17.28 5.88
C MET A 198 14.39 18.56 5.12
N GLU A 199 15.16 19.49 5.70
CA GLU A 199 15.54 20.74 5.06
C GLU A 199 16.30 20.51 3.73
N THR A 200 17.16 19.49 3.70
CA THR A 200 17.93 19.13 2.49
C THR A 200 17.07 18.40 1.45
N SER A 201 16.07 17.63 1.89
CA SER A 201 15.22 16.82 1.01
C SER A 201 14.06 17.57 0.36
N LEU A 202 13.58 18.67 0.95
CA LEU A 202 12.51 19.49 0.36
C LEU A 202 12.88 20.09 -1.03
N PRO A 203 14.05 20.72 -1.23
CA PRO A 203 14.48 21.15 -2.56
C PRO A 203 14.62 19.97 -3.54
N ARG A 204 15.20 18.85 -3.08
CA ARG A 204 15.39 17.65 -3.90
C ARG A 204 14.07 17.09 -4.40
N MET A 205 13.03 17.04 -3.56
CA MET A 205 11.69 16.62 -3.97
C MET A 205 11.13 17.52 -5.08
N THR A 206 11.36 18.83 -5.00
CA THR A 206 10.91 19.79 -6.02
C THR A 206 11.61 19.54 -7.36
N ASP A 207 12.91 19.30 -7.34
CA ASP A 207 13.70 18.96 -8.53
C ASP A 207 13.22 17.64 -9.15
N ILE A 208 12.98 16.60 -8.34
CA ILE A 208 12.46 15.31 -8.79
C ILE A 208 11.10 15.47 -9.48
N LEU A 209 10.19 16.27 -8.92
CA LEU A 209 8.88 16.52 -9.51
C LEU A 209 8.99 17.25 -10.86
N ALA A 210 9.90 18.20 -10.99
CA ALA A 210 10.16 18.89 -12.26
C ALA A 210 10.73 17.93 -13.32
N GLU A 211 11.68 17.08 -12.93
CA GLU A 211 12.28 16.08 -13.83
C GLU A 211 11.25 15.04 -14.29
N VAL A 212 10.37 14.58 -13.39
CA VAL A 212 9.27 13.67 -13.77
C VAL A 212 8.29 14.34 -14.73
N GLY A 213 7.97 15.61 -14.51
CA GLY A 213 7.13 16.38 -15.45
C GLY A 213 7.70 16.34 -16.87
N SER A 214 9.00 16.62 -17.01
CA SER A 214 9.70 16.54 -18.30
C SER A 214 9.68 15.14 -18.90
N ALA A 215 9.91 14.10 -18.10
CA ALA A 215 9.89 12.71 -18.59
C ALA A 215 8.48 12.29 -19.06
N ILE A 216 7.43 12.72 -18.35
CA ILE A 216 6.03 12.49 -18.74
C ILE A 216 5.70 13.21 -20.06
N GLU A 217 6.20 14.43 -20.27
CA GLU A 217 6.04 15.14 -21.54
C GLU A 217 6.68 14.40 -22.73
N ASP A 218 7.88 13.85 -22.54
CA ASP A 218 8.57 13.07 -23.57
C ASP A 218 7.84 11.76 -23.90
N ILE A 219 7.30 11.09 -22.89
CA ILE A 219 6.41 9.94 -23.07
C ILE A 219 5.16 10.34 -23.87
N GLY A 220 4.54 11.46 -23.50
CA GLY A 220 3.38 12.01 -24.20
C GLY A 220 3.65 12.27 -25.68
N ARG A 221 4.81 12.86 -25.99
CA ARG A 221 5.27 13.13 -27.36
C ARG A 221 5.42 11.82 -28.16
N ALA A 222 6.11 10.82 -27.60
CA ALA A 222 6.31 9.53 -28.24
C ALA A 222 4.97 8.82 -28.54
N MET A 223 4.02 8.88 -27.61
CA MET A 223 2.67 8.32 -27.78
C MET A 223 1.87 9.02 -28.89
N GLN A 224 1.98 10.35 -29.00
CA GLN A 224 1.33 11.12 -30.06
C GLN A 224 1.92 10.85 -31.45
N GLU A 225 3.25 10.74 -31.55
CA GLU A 225 3.95 10.37 -32.78
C GLU A 225 3.52 8.98 -33.25
N ALA A 226 3.51 7.99 -32.35
CA ALA A 226 3.05 6.64 -32.67
C ALA A 226 1.59 6.60 -33.14
N THR A 227 0.72 7.40 -32.52
CA THR A 227 -0.69 7.51 -32.94
C THR A 227 -0.83 8.10 -34.35
N THR A 228 0.02 9.08 -34.69
CA THR A 228 0.05 9.71 -36.01
C THR A 228 0.56 8.74 -37.09
N ASP A 229 1.60 7.98 -36.77
CA ASP A 229 2.20 6.95 -37.62
C ASP A 229 1.24 5.78 -37.94
N ILE A 230 0.38 5.42 -36.99
CA ILE A 230 -0.67 4.43 -37.22
C ILE A 230 -1.72 4.98 -38.21
N LYS A 231 -2.05 6.27 -38.14
CA LYS A 231 -3.08 6.91 -38.97
C LYS A 231 -2.62 7.24 -40.39
N SER A 232 -1.32 7.49 -40.60
CA SER A 232 -0.76 7.94 -41.88
C SER A 232 -0.66 6.83 -42.93
N ASN A 233 -0.50 5.57 -42.53
CA ASN A 233 -0.24 4.46 -43.45
C ASN A 233 -1.53 3.68 -43.78
N ARG A 234 -2.24 4.08 -44.84
CA ARG A 234 -3.55 3.54 -45.25
C ARG A 234 -3.47 2.33 -46.21
N ASN A 235 -2.43 1.51 -46.15
CA ASN A 235 -2.38 0.28 -46.96
C ASN A 235 -3.17 -0.86 -46.27
N PRO A 236 -4.34 -1.25 -46.77
CA PRO A 236 -5.21 -2.24 -46.11
C PRO A 236 -4.58 -3.64 -46.03
N GLN A 237 -3.61 -3.95 -46.90
CA GLN A 237 -2.97 -5.26 -46.96
C GLN A 237 -1.81 -5.44 -45.95
N ALA A 238 -1.33 -4.35 -45.32
CA ALA A 238 -0.18 -4.36 -44.41
C ALA A 238 -0.46 -3.68 -43.06
N GLU A 239 -1.73 -3.49 -42.70
CA GLU A 239 -2.16 -2.73 -41.52
C GLU A 239 -1.58 -3.27 -40.20
N VAL A 240 -1.61 -4.59 -39.99
CA VAL A 240 -1.07 -5.24 -38.79
C VAL A 240 0.45 -5.14 -38.73
N ALA A 241 1.14 -5.31 -39.87
CA ALA A 241 2.59 -5.18 -39.93
C ALA A 241 3.06 -3.74 -39.64
N ASN A 242 2.32 -2.72 -40.11
CA ASN A 242 2.60 -1.33 -39.78
C ASN A 242 2.39 -1.06 -38.28
N ARG A 243 1.30 -1.55 -37.68
CA ARG A 243 1.05 -1.42 -36.23
C ARG A 243 2.16 -2.06 -35.40
N LEU A 244 2.65 -3.24 -35.80
CA LEU A 244 3.75 -3.90 -35.10
C LEU A 244 5.07 -3.11 -35.20
N ARG A 245 5.38 -2.55 -36.38
CA ARG A 245 6.54 -1.67 -36.58
C ARG A 245 6.46 -0.43 -35.68
N VAL A 246 5.30 0.22 -35.64
CA VAL A 246 5.08 1.41 -34.81
C VAL A 246 5.17 1.08 -33.33
N ALA A 247 4.59 -0.05 -32.90
CA ALA A 247 4.70 -0.51 -31.51
C ALA A 247 6.15 -0.76 -31.08
N ARG A 248 7.00 -1.29 -31.97
CA ARG A 248 8.43 -1.46 -31.69
C ARG A 248 9.18 -0.13 -31.58
N ALA A 249 8.96 0.78 -32.53
CA ALA A 249 9.56 2.11 -32.48
C ALA A 249 9.14 2.87 -31.21
N LEU A 250 7.85 2.79 -30.86
CA LEU A 250 7.34 3.36 -29.60
C LEU A 250 8.01 2.72 -28.38
N ALA A 251 8.15 1.38 -28.35
CA ALA A 251 8.82 0.70 -27.25
C ALA A 251 10.28 1.18 -27.06
N GLU A 252 11.01 1.38 -28.15
CA GLU A 252 12.38 1.93 -28.13
C GLU A 252 12.38 3.37 -27.60
N SER A 253 11.48 4.22 -28.07
CA SER A 253 11.36 5.62 -27.61
C SER A 253 10.92 5.74 -26.14
N LEU A 254 10.15 4.78 -25.63
CA LEU A 254 9.68 4.78 -24.24
C LEU A 254 10.69 4.21 -23.26
N ALA A 255 11.68 3.44 -23.70
CA ALA A 255 12.56 2.70 -22.81
C ALA A 255 13.33 3.59 -21.82
N GLN A 256 13.97 4.67 -22.31
CA GLN A 256 14.72 5.59 -21.45
C GLN A 256 13.80 6.44 -20.55
N PRO A 257 12.75 7.11 -21.07
CA PRO A 257 11.85 7.88 -20.21
C PRO A 257 11.16 7.03 -19.13
N ALA A 258 10.79 5.78 -19.44
CA ALA A 258 10.21 4.87 -18.46
C ALA A 258 11.17 4.52 -17.33
N GLU A 259 12.44 4.23 -17.63
CA GLU A 259 13.44 3.95 -16.60
C GLU A 259 13.77 5.20 -15.78
N GLN A 260 13.79 6.38 -16.42
CA GLN A 260 13.97 7.65 -15.73
C GLN A 260 12.84 7.90 -14.72
N VAL A 261 11.57 7.73 -15.13
CA VAL A 261 10.43 7.84 -14.22
C VAL A 261 10.52 6.83 -13.07
N ARG A 262 10.97 5.60 -13.34
CA ARG A 262 11.19 4.58 -12.30
C ARG A 262 12.27 4.98 -11.29
N GLY A 263 13.41 5.49 -11.78
CA GLY A 263 14.49 5.98 -10.92
C GLY A 263 14.03 7.15 -10.04
N LEU A 264 13.41 8.16 -10.68
CA LEU A 264 12.87 9.34 -9.99
C LEU A 264 11.79 8.98 -8.96
N GLY A 265 10.95 7.96 -9.24
CA GLY A 265 9.98 7.46 -8.26
C GLY A 265 10.63 6.86 -7.01
N GLY A 266 11.77 6.17 -7.18
CA GLY A 266 12.57 5.68 -6.05
C GLY A 266 13.20 6.81 -5.23
N ASP A 267 13.79 7.80 -5.91
CA ASP A 267 14.39 8.97 -5.27
C ASP A 267 13.34 9.83 -4.54
N PHE A 268 12.14 9.97 -5.11
CA PHE A 268 11.01 10.64 -4.49
C PHE A 268 10.60 9.93 -3.20
N ALA A 269 10.43 8.61 -3.24
CA ALA A 269 10.05 7.83 -2.07
C ALA A 269 11.09 7.93 -0.93
N SER A 270 12.39 7.93 -1.27
CA SER A 270 13.46 8.13 -0.29
C SER A 270 13.42 9.52 0.34
N SER A 271 13.29 10.57 -0.49
CA SER A 271 13.25 11.95 -0.02
C SER A 271 11.99 12.23 0.82
N LEU A 272 10.87 11.62 0.43
CA LEU A 272 9.60 11.71 1.16
C LEU A 272 9.70 11.06 2.55
N ASN A 273 10.47 9.98 2.72
CA ASN A 273 10.68 9.37 4.03
C ASN A 273 11.44 10.32 4.98
N GLU A 274 12.48 11.00 4.47
CA GLU A 274 13.23 11.99 5.27
C GLU A 274 12.36 13.20 5.64
N VAL A 275 11.48 13.64 4.74
CA VAL A 275 10.51 14.70 5.03
C VAL A 275 9.44 14.25 6.02
N ASP A 276 8.95 13.02 5.92
CA ASP A 276 7.98 12.44 6.88
C ASP A 276 8.53 12.46 8.31
N GLU A 277 9.78 12.01 8.49
CA GLU A 277 10.43 12.01 9.79
C GLU A 277 10.54 13.42 10.38
N GLY A 278 10.93 14.42 9.57
CA GLY A 278 11.02 15.82 10.02
C GLY A 278 9.66 16.44 10.36
N VAL A 279 8.64 16.19 9.52
CA VAL A 279 7.27 16.69 9.75
C VAL A 279 6.69 16.11 11.03
N ARG A 280 6.86 14.80 11.27
CA ARG A 280 6.41 14.14 12.50
C ARG A 280 7.07 14.72 13.73
N VAL A 281 8.38 14.95 13.70
CA VAL A 281 9.12 15.60 14.80
C VAL A 281 8.54 16.98 15.13
N ILE A 282 8.17 17.79 14.13
CA ILE A 282 7.57 19.11 14.36
C ILE A 282 6.18 18.98 15.00
N ILE A 283 5.34 18.08 14.49
CA ILE A 283 3.98 17.89 14.99
C ILE A 283 4.00 17.34 16.44
N GLU A 284 4.83 16.34 16.72
CA GLU A 284 4.94 15.71 18.05
C GLU A 284 5.45 16.68 19.13
N ARG A 285 6.31 17.63 18.75
CA ARG A 285 6.84 18.65 19.69
C ARG A 285 5.89 19.80 19.96
N ALA A 286 4.90 20.02 19.10
CA ALA A 286 4.01 21.19 19.17
C ALA A 286 3.32 21.35 20.55
N PRO A 287 2.77 20.30 21.21
CA PRO A 287 2.12 20.45 22.50
C PRO A 287 3.05 20.93 23.61
N ALA A 288 4.26 20.37 23.67
CA ALA A 288 5.24 20.75 24.68
C ALA A 288 5.73 22.20 24.47
N GLU A 289 5.93 22.61 23.22
CA GLU A 289 6.40 23.97 22.90
C GLU A 289 5.32 25.04 23.12
N VAL A 290 4.07 24.76 22.76
CA VAL A 290 2.94 25.67 23.00
C VAL A 290 2.65 25.80 24.49
N ALA A 291 2.74 24.71 25.26
CA ALA A 291 2.60 24.76 26.72
C ALA A 291 3.70 25.60 27.39
N ALA A 292 4.92 25.59 26.84
CA ALA A 292 6.03 26.39 27.34
C ALA A 292 5.99 27.85 26.84
N ASN A 293 5.49 28.08 25.64
CA ASN A 293 5.38 29.38 25.00
C ASN A 293 4.08 29.49 24.16
N PRO A 294 2.98 30.00 24.73
CA PRO A 294 1.70 30.10 24.04
C PRO A 294 1.73 30.94 22.74
N GLU A 295 2.67 31.90 22.60
CA GLU A 295 2.82 32.71 21.39
C GLU A 295 3.25 31.89 20.16
N SER A 296 3.83 30.70 20.38
CA SER A 296 4.25 29.80 19.30
C SER A 296 3.07 29.14 18.55
N LEU A 297 1.86 29.17 19.11
CA LEU A 297 0.66 28.58 18.49
C LEU A 297 0.46 29.08 17.05
N GLN A 298 0.61 30.39 16.80
CA GLN A 298 0.40 30.97 15.47
C GLN A 298 1.40 30.42 14.44
N GLN A 299 2.62 30.09 14.87
CA GLN A 299 3.63 29.49 14.00
C GLN A 299 3.25 28.06 13.61
N PHE A 300 2.76 27.26 14.56
CA PHE A 300 2.30 25.90 14.28
C PHE A 300 1.05 25.88 13.42
N GLU A 301 0.08 26.77 13.65
CA GLU A 301 -1.10 26.90 12.77
C GLU A 301 -0.70 27.25 11.33
N GLY A 302 0.23 28.19 11.15
CA GLY A 302 0.75 28.53 9.81
C GLY A 302 1.49 27.36 9.15
N PHE A 303 2.23 26.56 9.91
CA PHE A 303 2.89 25.35 9.41
C PHE A 303 1.89 24.28 9.01
N PHE A 304 0.85 24.05 9.81
CA PHE A 304 -0.21 23.09 9.53
C PHE A 304 -1.00 23.46 8.28
N ASP A 305 -1.32 24.75 8.10
CA ASP A 305 -1.98 25.25 6.90
C ASP A 305 -1.09 25.08 5.66
N ALA A 306 0.23 25.30 5.78
CA ALA A 306 1.17 25.06 4.70
C ALA A 306 1.23 23.58 4.29
N ILE A 307 1.23 22.65 5.26
CA ILE A 307 1.15 21.22 4.98
C ILE A 307 -0.17 20.89 4.27
N ARG A 308 -1.32 21.36 4.78
CA ARG A 308 -2.63 21.14 4.15
C ARG A 308 -2.66 21.59 2.69
N GLY A 309 -2.19 22.81 2.42
CA GLY A 309 -2.12 23.35 1.06
C GLY A 309 -1.15 22.58 0.15
N MET A 310 -0.06 22.04 0.69
CA MET A 310 0.86 21.18 -0.06
C MET A 310 0.24 19.82 -0.39
N VAL A 311 -0.43 19.18 0.58
CA VAL A 311 -1.09 17.88 0.35
C VAL A 311 -2.22 18.02 -0.66
N GLU A 312 -3.05 19.05 -0.56
CA GLU A 312 -4.13 19.31 -1.52
C GLU A 312 -3.59 19.44 -2.96
N GLN A 313 -2.49 20.19 -3.15
CA GLN A 313 -1.85 20.32 -4.47
C GLN A 313 -1.27 18.99 -4.97
N ALA A 314 -0.65 18.22 -4.07
CA ALA A 314 -0.12 16.90 -4.41
C ALA A 314 -1.25 15.95 -4.85
N GLU A 315 -2.40 15.96 -4.19
CA GLU A 315 -3.57 15.14 -4.57
C GLU A 315 -4.06 15.43 -5.98
N VAL A 316 -4.18 16.72 -6.32
CA VAL A 316 -4.58 17.14 -7.68
C VAL A 316 -3.57 16.67 -8.72
N GLY A 317 -2.27 16.82 -8.46
CA GLY A 317 -1.21 16.38 -9.38
C GLY A 317 -1.19 14.87 -9.58
N MET A 318 -1.28 14.11 -8.49
CA MET A 318 -1.20 12.65 -8.52
C MET A 318 -2.46 11.97 -9.06
N ALA A 319 -3.62 12.63 -9.01
CA ALA A 319 -4.82 12.14 -9.69
C ALA A 319 -4.62 12.02 -11.21
N ALA A 320 -3.89 12.95 -11.83
CA ALA A 320 -3.54 12.88 -13.25
C ALA A 320 -2.60 11.70 -13.54
N VAL A 321 -1.63 11.46 -12.66
CA VAL A 321 -0.70 10.32 -12.74
C VAL A 321 -1.44 8.98 -12.60
N ALA A 322 -2.39 8.88 -11.66
CA ALA A 322 -3.23 7.69 -11.50
C ALA A 322 -4.04 7.39 -12.77
N SER A 323 -4.62 8.42 -13.39
CA SER A 323 -5.33 8.26 -14.68
C SER A 323 -4.40 7.77 -15.79
N MET A 324 -3.15 8.24 -15.82
CA MET A 324 -2.16 7.77 -16.79
C MET A 324 -1.85 6.28 -16.60
N ILE A 325 -1.70 5.81 -15.36
CA ILE A 325 -1.49 4.39 -15.04
C ILE A 325 -2.65 3.53 -15.58
N GLU A 326 -3.90 3.95 -15.38
CA GLU A 326 -5.07 3.22 -15.87
C GLU A 326 -5.11 3.12 -17.40
N GLN A 327 -4.66 4.16 -18.10
CA GLN A 327 -4.64 4.19 -19.57
C GLN A 327 -3.51 3.35 -20.18
N ILE A 328 -2.46 3.04 -19.42
CA ILE A 328 -1.33 2.21 -19.87
C ILE A 328 -1.73 0.72 -19.99
N GLU A 329 -2.56 0.22 -19.07
CA GLU A 329 -2.83 -1.22 -18.94
C GLU A 329 -3.43 -1.88 -20.21
N PRO A 330 -4.40 -1.28 -20.93
CA PRO A 330 -4.92 -1.86 -22.17
C PRO A 330 -3.85 -1.93 -23.28
N ILE A 331 -2.94 -0.95 -23.31
CA ILE A 331 -1.91 -0.81 -24.35
C ILE A 331 -0.81 -1.86 -24.16
N GLU A 332 -0.48 -2.18 -22.91
CA GLU A 332 0.45 -3.25 -22.54
C GLU A 332 0.05 -4.61 -23.15
N LYS A 333 -1.26 -4.88 -23.24
CA LYS A 333 -1.81 -6.13 -23.78
C LYS A 333 -1.78 -6.19 -25.32
N MET A 334 -1.56 -5.06 -26.01
CA MET A 334 -1.61 -4.97 -27.47
C MET A 334 -0.35 -5.50 -28.17
N SER A 335 0.83 -5.37 -27.56
CA SER A 335 2.09 -5.83 -28.14
C SER A 335 3.05 -6.32 -27.07
N ARG A 336 3.72 -7.44 -27.34
CA ARG A 336 4.79 -7.97 -26.47
C ARG A 336 5.93 -6.96 -26.29
N ASP A 337 6.25 -6.22 -27.34
CA ASP A 337 7.38 -5.28 -27.35
C ASP A 337 7.13 -4.07 -26.43
N LEU A 338 5.86 -3.69 -26.19
CA LEU A 338 5.49 -2.59 -25.31
C LEU A 338 5.39 -2.98 -23.83
N ARG A 339 5.32 -4.28 -23.49
CA ARG A 339 5.07 -4.73 -22.11
C ARG A 339 6.12 -4.22 -21.13
N LYS A 340 7.39 -4.42 -21.46
CA LYS A 340 8.50 -4.05 -20.57
C LYS A 340 8.52 -2.54 -20.29
N PRO A 341 8.62 -1.64 -21.29
CA PRO A 341 8.69 -0.20 -21.01
C PRO A 341 7.43 0.34 -20.31
N LEU A 342 6.24 -0.16 -20.66
CA LEU A 342 5.00 0.26 -20.02
C LEU A 342 4.87 -0.25 -18.58
N ARG A 343 5.33 -1.47 -18.28
CA ARG A 343 5.39 -2.00 -16.91
C ARG A 343 6.37 -1.20 -16.05
N THR A 344 7.58 -0.93 -16.57
CA THR A 344 8.59 -0.08 -15.90
C THR A 344 8.04 1.32 -15.59
N LEU A 345 7.39 1.94 -16.58
CA LEU A 345 6.75 3.25 -16.40
C LEU A 345 5.68 3.20 -15.31
N ARG A 346 4.80 2.20 -15.35
CA ARG A 346 3.75 2.01 -14.34
C ARG A 346 4.34 1.85 -12.94
N GLU A 347 5.36 1.01 -12.79
CA GLU A 347 6.06 0.80 -11.52
C GLU A 347 6.60 2.12 -10.94
N GLY A 348 7.21 2.97 -11.78
CA GLY A 348 7.69 4.29 -11.37
C GLY A 348 6.57 5.24 -10.95
N LEU A 349 5.52 5.37 -11.78
CA LEU A 349 4.38 6.24 -11.50
C LEU A 349 3.62 5.81 -10.23
N THR A 350 3.53 4.51 -9.93
CA THR A 350 2.92 4.01 -8.70
C THR A 350 3.64 4.50 -7.45
N LEU A 351 4.98 4.64 -7.46
CA LEU A 351 5.73 5.14 -6.30
C LEU A 351 5.35 6.59 -5.93
N PHE A 352 5.06 7.42 -6.93
CA PHE A 352 4.58 8.79 -6.71
C PHE A 352 3.18 8.81 -6.10
N VAL A 353 2.27 7.98 -6.64
CA VAL A 353 0.89 7.86 -6.12
C VAL A 353 0.89 7.30 -4.69
N ASP A 354 1.71 6.29 -4.41
CA ASP A 354 1.84 5.70 -3.08
C ASP A 354 2.32 6.73 -2.04
N GLY A 355 3.17 7.69 -2.46
CA GLY A 355 3.66 8.77 -1.61
C GLY A 355 2.56 9.67 -1.03
N LEU A 356 1.42 9.84 -1.73
CA LEU A 356 0.26 10.56 -1.16
C LEU A 356 -0.23 9.95 0.15
N THR A 357 -0.05 8.64 0.33
CA THR A 357 -0.47 7.97 1.55
C THR A 357 0.31 8.47 2.76
N VAL A 358 1.61 8.72 2.60
CA VAL A 358 2.45 9.31 3.65
C VAL A 358 2.01 10.74 3.94
N MET A 359 1.85 11.55 2.89
CA MET A 359 1.47 12.96 3.03
C MET A 359 0.10 13.16 3.68
N ARG A 360 -0.89 12.31 3.37
CA ARG A 360 -2.21 12.32 4.02
C ARG A 360 -2.13 11.99 5.51
N GLY A 361 -1.16 11.15 5.93
CA GLY A 361 -0.92 10.86 7.34
C GLY A 361 -0.58 12.11 8.15
N TRP A 362 0.13 13.09 7.53
CA TRP A 362 0.44 14.35 8.20
C TRP A 362 -0.81 15.17 8.53
N ILE A 363 -1.78 15.23 7.62
CA ILE A 363 -3.05 15.95 7.83
C ILE A 363 -3.78 15.37 9.04
N LYS A 364 -3.78 14.05 9.15
CA LYS A 364 -4.43 13.37 10.25
C LYS A 364 -3.76 13.66 11.60
N LEU A 365 -2.43 13.59 11.67
CA LEU A 365 -1.68 13.95 12.88
C LEU A 365 -1.93 15.40 13.31
N ILE A 366 -2.00 16.30 12.33
CA ILE A 366 -2.36 17.70 12.56
C ILE A 366 -3.76 17.80 13.15
N ASP A 367 -4.76 17.15 12.55
CA ASP A 367 -6.16 17.18 13.00
C ASP A 367 -6.34 16.58 14.41
N GLU A 368 -5.48 15.64 14.81
CA GLU A 368 -5.46 15.06 16.17
C GLU A 368 -4.86 16.03 17.20
N VAL A 369 -3.78 16.73 16.84
CA VAL A 369 -3.01 17.57 17.77
C VAL A 369 -3.59 18.98 17.89
N GLU A 370 -4.06 19.58 16.80
CA GLU A 370 -4.49 20.98 16.73
C GLU A 370 -5.60 21.36 17.72
N PRO A 371 -6.65 20.54 17.95
CA PRO A 371 -7.68 20.87 18.95
C PRO A 371 -7.10 20.96 20.38
N ALA A 372 -6.17 20.07 20.72
CA ALA A 372 -5.53 20.06 22.03
C ALA A 372 -4.61 21.28 22.22
N LEU A 373 -3.88 21.68 21.16
CA LEU A 373 -3.05 22.91 21.18
C LEU A 373 -3.88 24.16 21.44
N ARG A 374 -5.01 24.30 20.73
CA ARG A 374 -5.91 25.45 20.89
C ARG A 374 -6.53 25.50 22.27
N GLN A 375 -6.87 24.35 22.86
CA GLN A 375 -7.37 24.30 24.23
C GLN A 375 -6.31 24.71 25.25
N GLN A 376 -5.08 24.18 25.12
CA GLN A 376 -3.97 24.50 26.03
C GLN A 376 -3.60 25.99 26.00
N ALA A 377 -3.62 26.63 24.84
CA ALA A 377 -3.33 28.06 24.71
C ALA A 377 -4.42 28.99 25.28
N VAL A 378 -5.65 28.48 25.48
CA VAL A 378 -6.75 29.21 26.12
C VAL A 378 -6.72 29.04 27.65
N GLU A 379 -6.16 27.92 28.14
CA GLU A 379 -6.03 27.59 29.56
C GLU A 379 -4.74 28.16 30.21
N ALA A 380 -3.71 28.44 29.41
CA ALA A 380 -2.47 29.12 29.79
C ALA A 380 -2.62 30.66 29.77
#